data_AF-A0A923XEQ8-F1
#
_entry.id   AF-A0A923XEQ8-F1
#
_cell.length_a   1.000
_cell.length_b   1.000
_cell.length_c   1.000
_cell.angle_alpha   90.00
_cell.angle_beta   90.00
_cell.angle_gamma   90.00
#
_symmetry.space_group_name_H-M   'P 1'
#
loop_
_entity.id
_entity.type
_entity.pdbx_description
1 polymer ?
#
loop_
_entity_poly.entity_id
_entity_poly.type
_entity_poly.pdbx_seq_one_letter_code
_entity_poly.pdbx_strand_id
1 'polypeptide(L)'
;VCLVFSDGVMPEAVSELTAAGVGELEIPAEADSLGQARLRYGLEGAATQALVLVRPDGYVMGRWHGLDPAPLLAALHQKGLTP
;
A
#
# COMPACT_ATOMS: atom_id res chain seq x y z
N VAL A 1 -6.06 6.31 0.53
CA VAL A 1 -4.59 6.35 0.67
C VAL A 1 -4.07 4.94 0.54
N CYS A 2 -2.98 4.73 -0.19
CA CYS A 2 -2.26 3.47 -0.23
C CYS A 2 -1.08 3.56 0.75
N LEU A 3 -1.04 2.68 1.74
CA LEU A 3 0.11 2.48 2.59
C LEU A 3 1.10 1.58 1.86
N VAL A 4 2.32 2.05 1.72
CA VAL A 4 3.39 1.36 1.01
C VAL A 4 4.36 0.84 2.05
N PHE A 5 4.42 -0.48 2.18
CA PHE A 5 5.37 -1.14 3.06
C PHE A 5 6.56 -1.62 2.24
N SER A 6 7.65 -0.88 2.29
CA SER A 6 8.91 -1.14 1.58
C SER A 6 10.02 -1.48 2.59
N ASP A 7 10.95 -2.35 2.19
CA ASP A 7 12.17 -2.65 2.97
C ASP A 7 13.41 -2.05 2.29
N GLY A 8 13.24 -0.92 1.58
CA GLY A 8 14.27 -0.30 0.76
C GLY A 8 13.71 0.82 -0.12
N VAL A 9 14.40 1.12 -1.22
CA VAL A 9 13.99 2.20 -2.14
C VAL A 9 12.61 1.91 -2.72
N MET A 10 11.70 2.87 -2.59
CA MET A 10 10.36 2.80 -3.19
C MET A 10 10.46 2.74 -4.72
N PRO A 11 9.85 1.73 -5.38
CA PRO A 11 9.86 1.65 -6.83
C PRO A 11 9.14 2.83 -7.46
N GLU A 12 9.67 3.35 -8.58
CA GLU A 12 9.05 4.43 -9.35
C GLU A 12 7.61 4.08 -9.77
N ALA A 13 7.34 2.80 -10.05
CA ALA A 13 6.01 2.32 -10.39
C ALA A 13 4.94 2.69 -9.34
N VAL A 14 5.30 2.78 -8.05
CA VAL A 14 4.34 3.15 -7.00
C VAL A 14 3.76 4.54 -7.24
N SER A 15 4.49 5.46 -7.88
CA SER A 15 4.03 6.81 -8.25
C SER A 15 2.84 6.83 -9.23
N GLU A 16 2.59 5.71 -9.93
CA GLU A 16 1.40 5.53 -10.76
C GLU A 16 0.11 5.60 -9.93
N LEU A 17 0.18 5.28 -8.62
CA LEU A 17 -0.96 5.40 -7.71
C LEU A 17 -1.38 6.86 -7.57
N THR A 18 -0.43 7.78 -7.39
CA THR A 18 -0.70 9.22 -7.32
C THR A 18 -1.30 9.74 -8.63
N ALA A 19 -0.80 9.28 -9.79
CA ALA A 19 -1.37 9.62 -11.09
C ALA A 19 -2.83 9.14 -11.24
N ALA A 20 -3.16 8.02 -10.59
CA ALA A 20 -4.52 7.48 -10.48
C ALA A 20 -5.33 8.08 -9.31
N GLY A 21 -4.90 9.20 -8.71
CA GLY A 21 -5.62 9.90 -7.64
C GLY A 21 -5.58 9.20 -6.28
N VAL A 22 -4.73 8.18 -6.12
CA VAL A 22 -4.53 7.46 -4.87
C VAL A 22 -3.33 8.07 -4.15
N GLY A 23 -3.57 8.80 -3.06
CA GLY A 23 -2.47 9.30 -2.24
C GLY A 23 -1.63 8.15 -1.66
N GLU A 24 -0.32 8.27 -1.76
CA GLU A 24 0.67 7.29 -1.27
C GLU A 24 1.22 7.71 0.09
N LEU A 25 1.46 6.74 0.98
CA LEU A 25 2.17 6.94 2.23
C LEU A 25 3.10 5.77 2.48
N GLU A 26 4.41 6.02 2.40
CA GLU A 26 5.42 5.03 2.75
C GLU A 26 5.51 4.84 4.27
N ILE A 27 5.56 3.57 4.69
CA ILE A 27 5.91 3.15 6.04
C ILE A 27 7.25 2.42 5.91
N PRO A 28 8.37 3.13 6.07
CA PRO A 28 9.68 2.54 5.89
C PRO A 28 9.98 1.57 7.03
N ALA A 29 10.81 0.56 6.77
CA ALA A 29 11.11 -0.51 7.71
C ALA A 29 11.65 0.00 9.06
N GLU A 30 12.44 1.08 9.07
CA GLU A 30 12.94 1.70 10.30
C GLU A 30 11.84 2.31 11.17
N ALA A 31 10.74 2.77 10.56
CA ALA A 31 9.58 3.32 11.27
C ALA A 31 8.68 2.22 11.84
N ASP A 32 8.75 1.00 11.30
CA ASP A 32 8.02 -0.18 11.79
C ASP A 32 8.96 -1.31 12.25
N SER A 33 10.03 -0.96 12.96
CA SER A 33 11.06 -1.91 13.44
C SER A 33 10.51 -3.05 14.31
N LEU A 34 9.36 -2.84 14.96
CA LEU A 34 8.66 -3.85 15.77
C LEU A 34 7.53 -4.57 15.01
N GLY A 35 7.30 -4.23 13.73
CA GLY A 35 6.26 -4.83 12.89
C GLY A 35 4.82 -4.52 13.33
N GLN A 36 4.61 -3.52 14.18
CA GLN A 36 3.30 -3.20 14.73
C GLN A 36 2.35 -2.62 13.68
N ALA A 37 2.85 -1.80 12.75
CA ALA A 37 2.05 -1.28 11.66
C ALA A 37 1.66 -2.44 10.73
N ARG A 38 2.61 -3.30 10.36
CA ARG A 38 2.34 -4.52 9.57
C ARG A 38 1.26 -5.40 10.20
N LEU A 39 1.39 -5.70 11.49
CA LEU A 39 0.39 -6.47 12.23
C LEU A 39 -0.97 -5.76 12.26
N ARG A 40 -1.00 -4.45 12.51
CA ARG A 40 -2.23 -3.65 12.52
C ARG A 40 -2.96 -3.71 11.19
N TYR A 41 -2.23 -3.69 10.08
CA TYR A 41 -2.81 -3.75 8.75
C TYR A 41 -2.98 -5.18 8.23
N GLY A 42 -2.66 -6.20 9.02
CA GLY A 42 -2.89 -7.61 8.70
C GLY A 42 -1.89 -8.18 7.70
N LEU A 43 -0.64 -7.71 7.74
CA LEU A 43 0.48 -8.28 7.01
C LEU A 43 1.20 -9.30 7.90
N GLU A 44 1.51 -10.47 7.34
CA GLU A 44 2.22 -11.53 8.04
C GLU A 44 3.73 -11.31 7.93
N GLY A 45 4.38 -10.92 9.03
CA GLY A 45 5.84 -10.80 9.12
C GLY A 45 6.39 -9.40 8.83
N ALA A 46 7.63 -9.15 9.28
CA ALA A 46 8.29 -7.85 9.19
C ALA A 46 8.95 -7.58 7.82
N ALA A 47 9.19 -8.63 7.01
CA ALA A 47 9.94 -8.56 5.75
C ALA A 47 9.04 -8.54 4.49
N THR A 48 7.74 -8.30 4.67
CA THR A 48 6.74 -8.48 3.62
C THR A 48 6.46 -7.15 2.96
N GLN A 49 6.99 -6.95 1.76
CA GLN A 49 6.61 -5.81 0.94
C GLN A 49 5.13 -5.90 0.56
N ALA A 50 4.41 -4.79 0.67
CA ALA A 50 2.97 -4.78 0.39
C ALA A 50 2.42 -3.38 0.11
N LEU A 51 1.33 -3.36 -0.64
CA LEU A 51 0.44 -2.22 -0.80
C LEU A 51 -0.85 -2.47 -0.02
N VAL A 52 -1.26 -1.52 0.83
CA VAL A 52 -2.50 -1.61 1.60
C VAL A 52 -3.36 -0.40 1.33
N LEU A 53 -4.50 -0.60 0.66
CA LEU A 53 -5.44 0.48 0.39
C LEU A 53 -6.31 0.72 1.63
N VAL A 54 -6.26 1.94 2.16
CA VAL A 54 -7.03 2.36 3.33
C VAL A 54 -7.90 3.59 3.03
N ARG A 55 -9.11 3.56 3.59
CA ARG A 55 -10.02 4.71 3.62
C ARG A 55 -9.62 5.66 4.76
N PRO A 56 -9.97 6.97 4.71
CA PRO A 56 -9.57 7.92 5.75
C PRO A 56 -10.01 7.59 7.18
N ASP A 57 -11.04 6.75 7.36
CA ASP A 57 -11.47 6.25 8.68
C ASP A 57 -10.64 5.06 9.20
N GLY A 58 -9.60 4.66 8.46
CA GLY A 58 -8.72 3.55 8.79
C GLY A 58 -9.23 2.18 8.34
N TYR A 59 -10.35 2.10 7.61
CA TYR A 59 -10.85 0.84 7.07
C TYR A 59 -9.94 0.31 5.94
N VAL A 60 -9.53 -0.95 6.04
CA VAL A 60 -8.71 -1.61 5.01
C VAL A 60 -9.60 -2.11 3.88
N MET A 61 -9.42 -1.54 2.69
CA MET A 61 -10.17 -1.89 1.49
C MET A 61 -9.54 -3.06 0.72
N GLY A 62 -8.22 -3.23 0.83
CA GLY A 62 -7.51 -4.32 0.15
C GLY A 62 -6.04 -4.39 0.52
N ARG A 63 -5.42 -5.54 0.23
CA ARG A 63 -4.01 -5.85 0.48
C ARG A 63 -3.44 -6.53 -0.75
N TRP A 64 -2.27 -6.09 -1.18
CA TRP A 64 -1.54 -6.68 -2.29
C TRP A 64 -0.11 -6.94 -1.83
N HIS A 65 0.40 -8.13 -2.13
CA HIS A 65 1.79 -8.50 -1.84
C HIS A 65 2.72 -7.94 -2.91
N GLY A 66 3.91 -7.51 -2.50
CA GLY A 66 4.85 -6.80 -3.36
C GLY A 66 4.48 -5.33 -3.57
N LEU A 67 5.22 -4.67 -4.45
CA LEU A 67 5.11 -3.24 -4.73
C LEU A 67 4.63 -2.93 -6.16
N ASP A 68 4.16 -3.93 -6.89
CA ASP A 68 3.52 -3.73 -8.19
C ASP A 68 2.12 -3.10 -7.99
N PRO A 69 1.88 -1.86 -8.47
CA PRO A 69 0.59 -1.20 -8.32
C PRO A 69 -0.48 -1.73 -9.29
N ALA A 70 -0.10 -2.43 -10.37
CA ALA A 70 -1.03 -2.78 -11.44
C ALA A 70 -2.26 -3.58 -10.95
N PRO A 71 -2.13 -4.58 -10.04
CA PRO A 71 -3.28 -5.29 -9.49
C PRO A 71 -4.22 -4.40 -8.65
N LEU A 72 -3.67 -3.40 -7.94
CA LEU A 72 -4.46 -2.45 -7.16
C LEU A 72 -5.23 -1.52 -8.11
N LEU A 73 -4.54 -0.95 -9.11
CA LEU A 73 -5.15 -0.08 -10.12
C LEU A 73 -6.25 -0.81 -10.91
N ALA A 74 -6.02 -2.06 -11.29
CA ALA A 74 -7.03 -2.89 -11.93
C ALA A 74 -8.27 -3.08 -11.02
N ALA A 75 -8.09 -3.29 -9.71
CA ALA A 75 -9.19 -3.41 -8.78
C ALA A 75 -9.99 -2.10 -8.64
N LEU A 76 -9.32 -0.95 -8.63
CA LEU A 76 -9.97 0.36 -8.61
C LEU A 76 -10.81 0.61 -9.87
N HIS A 77 -10.24 0.34 -11.05
CA HIS A 77 -10.94 0.41 -12.33
C HIS A 77 -12.21 -0.45 -12.34
N GLN A 78 -12.14 -1.70 -11.86
CA GLN A 78 -13.30 -2.60 -11.79
C GLN A 78 -14.42 -2.09 -10.87
N LYS A 79 -14.08 -1.26 -9.88
CA LYS A 79 -15.05 -0.65 -8.96
C LYS A 79 -15.57 0.71 -9.45
N GLY A 80 -15.12 1.19 -10.61
CA GLY A 80 -15.43 2.54 -11.09
C GLY A 80 -14.85 3.63 -10.19
N LEU A 81 -13.82 3.29 -9.41
CA LEU A 81 -13.13 4.19 -8.48
C LEU A 81 -11.86 4.71 -9.16
N THR A 82 -12.05 5.41 -10.27
CA THR A 82 -11.03 6.31 -10.83
C THR A 82 -11.39 7.74 -10.48
N PRO A 83 -10.41 8.61 -10.20
CA PRO A 83 -10.67 10.04 -10.02
C PRO A 83 -11.41 10.66 -11.21
#